data_AF-A0A930UND4-F1
#
_entry.id   AF-A0A930UND4-F1
#
_cell.length_a   1.000
_cell.length_b   1.000
_cell.length_c   1.000
_cell.angle_alpha   90.00
_cell.angle_beta   90.00
_cell.angle_gamma   90.00
#
_symmetry.space_group_name_H-M   'P 1'
#
loop_
_entity.id
_entity.type
_entity.pdbx_description
1 polymer ?
#
loop_
_entity_poly.entity_id
_entity_poly.type
_entity_poly.pdbx_seq_one_letter_code
_entity_poly.pdbx_strand_id
1 'polypeptide(L)' 'MPDAPLADTADGRSGTRSDPSGAGTAKDRYVVTRADLPLSCPLPGMPVWNSHPRVYLPIEESGSAQCPYCGAHFTLEA' A
#
# COMPACT_ATOMS: atom_id res chain seq x y z
N MET A 1 23.05 -56.02 -17.50
CA MET A 1 23.96 -56.39 -16.39
C MET A 1 25.35 -55.84 -16.69
N PRO A 2 25.54 -54.52 -16.60
CA PRO A 2 26.70 -54.01 -15.86
C PRO A 2 26.31 -53.17 -14.64
N ASP A 3 27.22 -53.25 -13.68
CA ASP A 3 27.22 -52.85 -12.28
C ASP A 3 27.52 -51.36 -12.10
N ALA A 4 26.73 -50.66 -11.27
CA ALA A 4 27.13 -49.43 -10.56
C ALA A 4 26.04 -49.00 -9.53
N PRO A 5 26.27 -49.15 -8.21
CA PRO A 5 25.46 -48.48 -7.19
C PRO A 5 25.86 -47.01 -7.06
N LEU A 6 25.04 -46.11 -7.60
CA LEU A 6 25.19 -44.67 -7.39
C LEU A 6 24.73 -44.31 -5.98
N ALA A 7 25.69 -44.24 -5.06
CA ALA A 7 25.53 -43.62 -3.76
C ALA A 7 25.51 -42.08 -3.89
N ASP A 8 24.86 -41.48 -2.90
CA ASP A 8 25.07 -40.12 -2.39
C ASP A 8 24.46 -38.94 -3.17
N THR A 9 23.31 -38.48 -2.66
CA THR A 9 23.10 -37.05 -2.50
C THR A 9 22.41 -36.86 -1.15
N ALA A 10 23.23 -36.60 -0.15
CA ALA A 10 22.80 -35.97 1.07
C ALA A 10 22.46 -34.48 0.84
N ASP A 11 21.69 -33.96 1.79
CA ASP A 11 21.59 -32.55 2.20
C ASP A 11 20.60 -31.63 1.46
N GLY A 12 19.64 -31.09 2.22
CA GLY A 12 18.69 -30.13 1.69
C GLY A 12 17.52 -29.78 2.62
N ARG A 13 17.85 -29.35 3.83
CA ARG A 13 16.94 -28.91 4.90
C ARG A 13 15.84 -27.95 4.43
N SER A 14 14.60 -28.27 4.84
CA SER A 14 13.53 -27.36 5.29
C SER A 14 13.47 -25.97 4.64
N GLY A 15 12.54 -25.80 3.70
CA GLY A 15 12.25 -24.52 3.05
C GLY A 15 10.76 -24.18 3.03
N THR A 16 10.12 -24.10 4.20
CA THR A 16 8.87 -23.33 4.32
C THR A 16 9.19 -21.85 4.13
N ARG A 17 9.27 -21.38 2.89
CA ARG A 17 9.12 -19.95 2.62
C ARG A 17 7.64 -19.63 2.48
N SER A 18 6.93 -19.77 3.60
CA SER A 18 5.89 -18.82 3.90
C SER A 18 6.63 -17.51 4.16
N ASP A 19 6.72 -16.67 3.15
CA ASP A 19 7.04 -15.27 3.34
C ASP A 19 5.72 -14.55 3.59
N PRO A 20 5.30 -14.31 4.85
CA PRO A 20 4.37 -13.23 5.10
C PRO A 20 5.18 -11.95 4.90
N SER A 21 5.19 -11.42 3.68
CA SER A 21 5.52 -10.00 3.45
C SER A 21 4.42 -9.15 4.07
N GLY A 22 4.36 -9.19 5.40
CA GLY A 22 3.74 -8.21 6.26
C GLY A 22 4.77 -7.13 6.53
N ALA A 23 4.74 -6.07 5.72
CA ALA A 23 5.28 -4.76 6.08
C ALA A 23 4.74 -3.67 5.12
N GLY A 24 3.44 -3.65 4.86
CA GLY A 24 2.79 -2.46 4.32
C GLY A 24 2.39 -1.58 5.50
N THR A 25 3.22 -0.61 5.89
CA THR A 25 2.79 0.40 6.86
C THR A 25 1.62 1.17 6.25
N ALA A 26 0.39 0.87 6.70
CA ALA A 26 -0.85 1.49 6.29
C ALA A 26 -0.92 2.96 6.74
N LYS A 27 -0.08 3.82 6.17
CA LYS A 27 -0.03 5.26 6.42
C LYS A 27 -0.75 6.06 5.34
N ASP A 28 -1.92 5.61 4.95
CA ASP A 28 -2.75 6.33 3.98
C ASP A 28 -3.86 7.16 4.66
N ARG A 29 -3.77 7.38 5.98
CA ARG A 29 -4.71 8.24 6.70
C ARG A 29 -4.18 9.66 6.87
N TYR A 30 -4.89 10.63 6.31
CA TYR A 30 -4.56 12.05 6.35
C TYR A 30 -5.67 12.82 7.05
N VAL A 31 -5.28 13.71 7.95
CA VAL A 31 -6.19 14.66 8.59
C VAL A 31 -6.12 15.96 7.82
N VAL A 32 -7.27 16.45 7.38
CA VAL A 32 -7.42 17.70 6.64
C VAL A 32 -8.36 18.61 7.38
N THR A 33 -8.23 19.92 7.15
CA THR A 33 -9.10 20.93 7.76
C THR A 33 -9.89 21.63 6.67
N ARG A 34 -10.87 22.46 7.07
CA ARG A 34 -11.61 23.27 6.10
C ARG A 34 -10.74 24.21 5.26
N ALA A 35 -9.51 24.50 5.69
CA ALA A 35 -8.56 25.30 4.92
C ALA A 35 -7.92 24.52 3.74
N ASP A 36 -7.98 23.19 3.75
CA ASP A 36 -7.51 22.31 2.66
C ASP A 36 -8.59 22.10 1.58
N LEU A 37 -9.79 22.66 1.80
CA LEU A 37 -10.89 22.56 0.85
C LEU A 37 -10.73 23.53 -0.32
N PRO A 38 -11.07 23.10 -1.56
CA PRO A 38 -11.60 21.78 -1.92
C PRO A 38 -10.51 20.69 -1.88
N LEU A 39 -10.80 19.60 -1.16
CA LEU A 39 -9.84 18.51 -0.95
C LEU A 39 -9.45 17.89 -2.30
N SER A 40 -8.18 18.04 -2.67
CA SER A 40 -7.62 17.42 -3.86
C SER A 40 -6.59 16.37 -3.47
N CYS A 41 -6.74 15.15 -3.98
CA CYS A 41 -5.73 14.13 -3.85
C CYS A 41 -4.89 14.08 -5.14
N PRO A 42 -3.54 14.20 -5.07
CA PRO A 42 -2.68 14.35 -3.88
C PRO A 42 -2.64 15.78 -3.28
N LEU A 43 -2.34 15.90 -1.98
CA LEU A 43 -2.23 17.20 -1.28
C LEU A 43 -1.10 18.08 -1.86
N PRO A 44 -1.23 19.42 -1.78
CA PRO A 44 -0.20 20.35 -2.21
C PRO A 44 1.05 20.19 -1.33
N GLY A 45 2.07 19.51 -1.86
CA GLY A 45 3.36 19.28 -1.18
C GLY A 45 3.71 17.82 -0.95
N MET A 46 2.82 16.88 -1.25
CA MET A 46 3.18 15.46 -1.25
C MET A 46 3.97 15.10 -2.52
N PRO A 47 5.02 14.26 -2.42
CA PRO A 47 5.74 13.79 -3.60
C PRO A 47 4.78 12.98 -4.47
N VAL A 48 4.35 13.60 -5.59
CA VAL A 48 3.46 12.98 -6.56
C VAL A 48 4.29 12.00 -7.37
N TRP A 49 4.49 10.79 -6.84
CA TRP A 49 4.88 9.67 -7.69
C TRP A 49 3.65 9.25 -8.49
N ASN A 50 3.37 10.00 -9.58
CA ASN A 50 2.59 9.69 -10.78
C ASN A 50 1.46 8.63 -10.76
N SER A 51 0.84 8.28 -9.63
CA SER A 51 -0.09 7.15 -9.55
C SER A 51 -1.49 7.45 -10.08
N HIS A 52 -1.88 8.73 -10.19
CA HIS A 52 -3.10 9.15 -10.88
C HIS A 52 -3.16 10.69 -11.06
N PRO A 53 -4.06 11.19 -11.94
CA PRO A 53 -4.37 12.62 -12.05
C PRO A 53 -4.98 13.20 -10.77
N ARG A 54 -4.83 14.51 -10.54
CA ARG A 54 -5.47 15.20 -9.40
C ARG A 54 -6.98 15.01 -9.46
N VAL A 55 -7.57 14.52 -8.36
CA VAL A 55 -9.02 14.37 -8.21
C VAL A 55 -9.53 15.11 -6.98
N TYR A 56 -10.74 15.64 -7.08
CA TYR A 56 -11.42 16.33 -5.98
C TYR A 56 -12.35 15.36 -5.26
N LEU A 57 -12.24 15.31 -3.94
CA LEU A 57 -13.00 14.41 -3.07
C LEU A 57 -14.05 15.21 -2.26
N PRO A 58 -15.34 14.86 -2.32
CA PRO A 58 -16.40 15.57 -1.61
C PRO A 58 -16.43 15.19 -0.12
N ILE A 59 -15.42 15.61 0.64
CA ILE A 59 -15.32 15.35 2.09
C ILE A 59 -16.20 16.28 2.93
N GLU A 60 -16.63 17.41 2.38
CA GLU A 60 -17.41 18.45 3.08
C GLU A 60 -18.76 17.94 3.59
N GLU A 61 -19.39 17.04 2.83
CA GLU A 61 -20.71 16.48 3.17
C GLU A 61 -20.61 15.30 4.15
N SER A 62 -19.53 14.51 4.04
CA SER A 62 -19.38 13.23 4.75
C SER A 62 -18.43 13.28 5.96
N GLY A 63 -17.57 14.31 6.06
CA GLY A 63 -16.52 14.42 7.08
C GLY A 63 -15.35 13.44 6.91
N SER A 64 -15.44 12.47 5.99
CA SER A 64 -14.36 11.56 5.61
C SER A 64 -14.49 11.17 4.14
N ALA A 65 -13.37 10.94 3.47
CA ALA A 65 -13.35 10.56 2.05
C ALA A 65 -12.20 9.59 1.76
N GLN A 66 -12.41 8.68 0.82
CA GLN A 66 -11.38 7.75 0.35
C GLN A 66 -11.04 8.04 -1.11
N CYS A 67 -9.74 8.17 -1.42
CA CYS A 67 -9.25 8.27 -2.79
C CYS A 67 -9.44 6.92 -3.53
N PRO A 68 -10.14 6.88 -4.67
CA PRO A 68 -10.35 5.62 -5.41
C PRO A 68 -9.11 5.12 -6.16
N TYR A 69 -8.06 5.94 -6.27
CA TYR A 69 -6.83 5.59 -6.97
C TYR A 69 -5.72 5.16 -6.00
N CYS A 70 -5.50 5.97 -4.98
CA CYS A 70 -4.46 5.82 -3.97
C CYS A 70 -4.87 4.92 -2.80
N GLY A 71 -6.17 4.81 -2.50
CA GLY A 71 -6.64 4.22 -1.24
C GLY A 71 -6.49 5.14 -0.02
N ALA A 72 -6.02 6.37 -0.21
CA ALA A 72 -5.85 7.38 0.84
C ALA A 72 -7.18 7.72 1.54
N HIS A 73 -7.22 7.60 2.86
CA HIS A 73 -8.31 8.00 3.73
C HIS A 73 -8.09 9.40 4.31
N PHE A 74 -8.93 10.33 3.90
CA PHE A 74 -8.97 11.69 4.43
C PHE A 74 -10.05 11.81 5.50
N THR A 75 -9.74 12.49 6.59
CA THR A 75 -10.70 12.84 7.66
C THR A 75 -10.69 14.34 7.86
N LEU A 76 -11.87 14.96 7.83
CA LEU A 76 -12.05 16.39 8.01
C LEU A 76 -12.17 16.69 9.49
N GLU A 77 -11.19 17.41 10.05
CA GLU A 77 -11.28 17.95 11.40
C GLU A 77 -11.94 19.33 11.39
N ALA A 78 -12.79 19.52 12.41
CA ALA A 78 -13.75 20.62 12.53
C ALA A 78 -13.09 21.97 12.83
#